data_AF-N1PGS7-F1
#
_entry.id   AF-N1PGS7-F1
#
_cell.length_a   1.000
_cell.length_b   1.000
_cell.length_c   1.000
_cell.angle_alpha   90.00
_cell.angle_beta   90.00
_cell.angle_gamma   90.00
#
_symmetry.space_group_name_H-M   'P 1'
#
loop_
_entity.id
_entity.type
_entity.pdbx_description
1 polymer ?
#
loop_
_entity_poly.entity_id
_entity_poly.type
_entity_poly.pdbx_seq_one_letter_code
_entity_poly.pdbx_strand_id
1 'polypeptide(L)'
;MSRRKKKLNLSTATDQKDCKLLGLPAKPRSQTYKVAYEGGETKAPERSKTNHKGRIQAPGLLLACRQLYAEDVKMHYAFTSHQISNIYRLKQWMRKIGPRQGRELFDVMVSEGAGGYSLQPLPGHGGRVQKEIRRIQHPMYHLRAHQ
;
A
#
# COMPACT_ATOMS: atom_id res chain seq x y z
N MET A 1 -25.87 -14.40 6.75
CA MET A 1 -26.30 -13.94 5.40
C MET A 1 -25.08 -13.69 4.51
N SER A 2 -24.87 -14.54 3.49
CA SER A 2 -23.72 -14.49 2.59
C SER A 2 -23.98 -13.49 1.45
N ARG A 3 -23.28 -12.35 1.42
CA ARG A 3 -23.32 -11.42 0.29
C ARG A 3 -22.63 -12.09 -0.91
N ARG A 4 -23.41 -12.69 -1.82
CA ARG A 4 -22.93 -13.12 -3.14
C ARG A 4 -22.24 -11.93 -3.82
N LYS A 5 -20.93 -12.05 -4.05
CA LYS A 5 -20.18 -11.09 -4.87
C LYS A 5 -20.79 -11.13 -6.27
N LYS A 6 -21.55 -10.10 -6.66
CA LYS A 6 -21.98 -9.93 -8.05
C LYS A 6 -20.72 -9.95 -8.91
N LYS A 7 -20.60 -10.96 -9.79
CA LYS A 7 -19.55 -10.96 -10.83
C LYS A 7 -19.78 -9.71 -11.65
N LEU A 8 -18.82 -8.79 -11.64
CA LEU A 8 -18.80 -7.64 -12.54
C LEU A 8 -18.85 -8.17 -13.97
N ASN A 9 -19.90 -7.81 -14.70
CA ASN A 9 -20.08 -8.23 -16.08
C ASN A 9 -19.14 -7.37 -16.95
N LEU A 10 -18.03 -7.95 -17.37
CA LEU A 10 -16.98 -7.23 -18.11
C LEU A 10 -17.39 -6.89 -19.54
N SER A 11 -18.40 -7.57 -20.06
CA SER A 11 -18.96 -7.32 -21.39
C SER A 11 -19.71 -5.99 -21.49
N THR A 12 -20.13 -5.41 -20.37
CA THR A 12 -20.80 -4.09 -20.32
C THR A 12 -19.87 -2.96 -19.90
N ALA A 13 -18.58 -3.23 -19.70
CA ALA A 13 -17.62 -2.19 -19.37
C ALA A 13 -17.32 -1.37 -20.63
N THR A 14 -17.59 -0.06 -20.59
CA THR A 14 -17.31 0.87 -21.69
C THR A 14 -15.83 0.82 -22.05
N ASP A 15 -15.52 0.65 -23.33
CA ASP A 15 -14.16 0.68 -23.83
C ASP A 15 -13.55 2.05 -23.51
N GLN A 16 -12.40 2.08 -22.84
CA GLN A 16 -11.78 3.33 -22.38
C GLN A 16 -10.81 3.93 -23.39
N LYS A 17 -11.04 3.67 -24.68
CA LYS A 17 -10.19 4.16 -25.78
C LYS A 17 -10.04 5.69 -25.78
N ASP A 18 -11.08 6.40 -25.34
CA ASP A 18 -11.08 7.87 -25.29
C ASP A 18 -10.49 8.45 -23.99
N CYS A 19 -9.98 7.60 -23.09
CA CYS A 19 -9.33 8.06 -21.89
C CYS A 19 -8.00 8.74 -22.24
N LYS A 20 -7.98 10.07 -22.26
CA LYS A 20 -6.78 10.88 -22.49
C LYS A 20 -5.59 10.45 -21.63
N LEU A 21 -5.86 10.01 -20.40
CA LEU A 21 -4.83 9.51 -19.50
C LEU A 21 -4.18 8.23 -20.03
N LEU A 22 -4.96 7.25 -20.53
CA LEU A 22 -4.43 6.02 -21.12
C LEU A 22 -3.68 6.26 -22.44
N GLY A 23 -3.99 7.34 -23.15
CA GLY A 23 -3.24 7.76 -24.34
C GLY A 23 -1.81 8.24 -24.04
N LEU A 24 -1.49 8.55 -22.77
CA LEU A 24 -0.15 8.96 -22.38
C LEU A 24 0.80 7.76 -22.20
N PRO A 25 2.09 7.91 -22.56
CA PRO A 25 3.09 6.91 -22.23
C PRO A 25 3.17 6.64 -20.72
N ALA A 26 3.70 5.47 -20.34
CA ALA A 26 3.78 5.06 -18.93
C ALA A 26 4.52 6.05 -18.02
N LYS A 27 5.55 6.73 -18.53
CA LYS A 27 6.39 7.66 -17.75
C LYS A 27 5.62 8.90 -17.28
N PRO A 28 4.96 9.68 -18.14
CA PRO A 28 4.09 10.78 -17.69
C PRO A 28 3.00 10.35 -16.70
N ARG A 29 2.31 9.22 -16.96
CA ARG A 29 1.27 8.70 -16.04
C ARG A 29 1.84 8.43 -14.65
N SER A 30 2.99 7.75 -14.62
CA SER A 30 3.72 7.46 -13.38
C SER A 30 4.09 8.72 -12.60
N GLN A 31 4.46 9.79 -13.32
CA GLN A 31 4.83 11.05 -12.71
C GLN A 31 3.63 11.79 -12.12
N THR A 32 2.47 11.75 -12.77
CA THR A 32 1.21 12.26 -12.21
C THR A 32 0.85 11.54 -10.91
N TYR A 33 0.92 10.20 -10.90
CA TYR A 33 0.66 9.43 -9.68
C TYR A 33 1.68 9.71 -8.58
N LYS A 34 2.97 9.85 -8.93
CA LYS A 34 3.99 10.21 -7.96
C LYS A 34 3.62 11.51 -7.25
N VAL A 35 3.31 12.57 -8.01
CA VAL A 35 2.89 13.86 -7.44
C VAL A 35 1.61 13.72 -6.59
N ALA A 36 0.65 12.89 -7.01
CA ALA A 36 -0.59 12.68 -6.27
C ALA A 36 -0.40 11.96 -4.92
N TYR A 37 0.65 11.14 -4.79
CA TYR A 37 0.95 10.37 -3.57
C TYR A 37 2.16 10.89 -2.79
N GLU A 38 2.93 11.82 -3.34
CA GLU A 38 4.10 12.40 -2.69
C GLU A 38 3.70 13.12 -1.41
N GLY A 39 4.32 12.74 -0.29
CA GLY A 39 3.95 13.24 1.04
C GLY A 39 2.63 12.68 1.58
N GLY A 40 2.00 11.72 0.89
CA GLY A 40 0.80 11.05 1.36
C GLY A 40 1.10 10.15 2.55
N GLU A 41 0.43 10.40 3.68
CA GLU A 41 0.46 9.52 4.84
C GLU A 41 -0.86 8.76 4.98
N THR A 42 -0.77 7.46 5.22
CA THR A 42 -1.94 6.66 5.59
C THR A 42 -1.70 5.97 6.92
N LYS A 43 -2.59 6.24 7.87
CA LYS A 43 -2.62 5.52 9.14
C LYS A 43 -3.47 4.28 8.98
N ALA A 44 -2.93 3.12 9.34
CA ALA A 44 -3.70 1.89 9.45
C ALA A 44 -4.81 2.10 10.47
N PRO A 45 -6.08 2.14 10.05
CA PRO A 45 -7.15 2.48 10.96
C PRO A 45 -7.30 1.38 12.00
N GLU A 46 -7.58 1.83 13.21
CA GLU A 46 -8.03 0.98 14.30
C GLU A 46 -9.31 0.24 13.89
N ARG A 47 -9.57 -0.91 14.51
CA ARG A 47 -10.87 -1.56 14.35
C ARG A 47 -11.92 -0.65 14.98
N SER A 48 -12.81 -0.13 14.16
CA SER A 48 -13.92 0.71 14.61
C SER A 48 -15.26 0.04 14.29
N LYS A 49 -16.36 0.61 14.76
CA LYS A 49 -17.71 0.18 14.35
C LYS A 49 -17.94 0.33 12.83
N THR A 50 -17.27 1.30 12.21
CA THR A 50 -17.37 1.54 10.75
C THR A 50 -16.36 0.71 9.95
N ASN A 51 -15.23 0.35 10.55
CA ASN A 51 -14.17 -0.44 9.94
C ASN A 51 -13.74 -1.58 10.89
N HIS A 52 -14.65 -2.54 11.10
CA HIS A 52 -14.41 -3.69 11.99
C HIS A 52 -13.15 -4.49 11.64
N LYS A 53 -12.66 -4.37 10.39
CA LYS A 53 -11.50 -5.09 9.87
C LYS A 53 -10.19 -4.30 9.93
N GLY A 54 -10.22 -3.04 10.36
CA GLY A 54 -9.06 -2.14 10.41
C GLY A 54 -8.35 -2.07 9.06
N ARG A 55 -9.12 -1.97 7.97
CA ARG A 55 -8.57 -1.98 6.61
C ARG A 55 -8.08 -0.58 6.27
N ILE A 56 -6.82 -0.48 5.87
CA ILE A 56 -6.31 0.70 5.15
C ILE A 56 -7.20 0.92 3.93
N GLN A 57 -7.63 2.17 3.72
CA GLN A 57 -8.42 2.52 2.54
C GLN A 57 -7.60 2.21 1.30
N ALA A 58 -8.26 1.68 0.28
CA ALA A 58 -7.65 1.61 -1.03
C ALA A 58 -7.35 3.04 -1.52
N PRO A 59 -6.35 3.22 -2.39
CA PRO A 59 -6.13 4.50 -3.00
C PRO A 59 -7.41 5.05 -3.64
N GLY A 60 -7.66 6.34 -3.41
CA GLY A 60 -8.85 7.03 -3.88
C GLY A 60 -8.79 7.45 -5.34
N LEU A 61 -7.61 7.38 -5.97
CA LEU A 61 -7.39 7.88 -7.32
C LEU A 61 -7.86 6.84 -8.37
N LEU A 62 -9.12 6.98 -8.77
CA LEU A 62 -9.67 6.53 -10.06
C LEU A 62 -9.83 5.01 -10.26
N LEU A 63 -11.06 4.54 -10.06
CA LEU A 63 -11.56 3.27 -10.62
C LEU A 63 -12.04 3.43 -12.07
N ALA A 64 -11.25 4.07 -12.93
CA ALA A 64 -11.64 4.25 -14.34
C ALA A 64 -11.55 2.91 -15.11
N CYS A 65 -10.37 2.29 -15.15
CA CYS A 65 -10.18 0.93 -15.70
C CYS A 65 -9.23 0.11 -14.85
N ARG A 66 -9.17 -1.19 -15.18
CA ARG A 66 -8.23 -2.16 -14.58
C ARG A 66 -6.77 -1.73 -14.67
N GLN A 67 -6.36 -1.12 -15.78
CA GLN A 67 -4.97 -0.72 -15.99
C GLN A 67 -4.60 0.45 -15.09
N LEU A 68 -5.38 1.54 -15.12
CA LEU A 68 -5.16 2.69 -14.25
C LEU A 68 -5.25 2.30 -12.78
N TYR A 69 -6.22 1.45 -12.42
CA TYR A 69 -6.30 0.92 -11.05
C TYR A 69 -5.05 0.14 -10.64
N ALA A 70 -4.50 -0.70 -11.53
CA ALA A 70 -3.30 -1.47 -11.21
C ALA A 70 -2.06 -0.57 -11.05
N GLU A 71 -1.93 0.46 -11.87
CA GLU A 71 -0.86 1.46 -11.78
C GLU A 71 -1.01 2.31 -10.52
N ASP A 72 -2.21 2.79 -10.26
CA ASP A 72 -2.56 3.58 -9.08
C ASP A 72 -2.26 2.82 -7.78
N VAL A 73 -2.69 1.56 -7.68
CA VAL A 73 -2.37 0.70 -6.54
C VAL A 73 -0.86 0.53 -6.37
N LYS A 74 -0.11 0.37 -7.46
CA LYS A 74 1.35 0.26 -7.39
C LYS A 74 1.96 1.54 -6.85
N MET A 75 1.57 2.69 -7.38
CA MET A 75 2.12 3.99 -6.98
C MET A 75 1.72 4.39 -5.58
N HIS A 76 0.51 4.05 -5.15
CA HIS A 76 0.07 4.25 -3.78
C HIS A 76 1.01 3.55 -2.79
N TYR A 77 1.21 2.24 -2.93
CA TYR A 77 2.13 1.52 -2.03
C TYR A 77 3.59 1.97 -2.15
N ALA A 78 3.97 2.50 -3.33
CA ALA A 78 5.33 2.92 -3.59
C ALA A 78 5.70 4.27 -2.96
N PHE A 79 4.75 5.21 -2.92
CA PHE A 79 5.03 6.60 -2.55
C PHE A 79 4.28 7.06 -1.30
N THR A 80 3.34 6.27 -0.77
CA THR A 80 2.60 6.60 0.46
C THR A 80 3.32 6.02 1.67
N SER A 81 3.50 6.83 2.71
CA SER A 81 3.99 6.37 4.01
C SER A 81 2.87 5.72 4.80
N HIS A 82 3.09 4.50 5.29
CA HIS A 82 2.08 3.74 6.02
C HIS A 82 2.41 3.66 7.52
N GLN A 83 1.63 4.33 8.37
CA GLN A 83 1.76 4.25 9.83
C GLN A 83 0.90 3.12 10.39
N ILE A 84 1.52 2.19 11.12
CA ILE A 84 0.84 1.03 11.69
C ILE A 84 1.09 0.98 13.19
N SER A 85 0.05 0.74 13.97
CA SER A 85 0.16 0.84 15.44
C SER A 85 0.91 -0.29 16.13
N ASN A 86 1.21 -1.42 15.46
CA ASN A 86 2.08 -2.48 16.01
C ASN A 86 2.47 -3.52 14.94
N ILE A 87 3.46 -4.35 15.28
CA ILE A 87 4.00 -5.37 14.37
C ILE A 87 2.97 -6.45 13.99
N TYR A 88 2.05 -6.78 14.90
CA TYR A 88 1.03 -7.79 14.66
C TYR A 88 0.04 -7.34 13.57
N ARG A 89 -0.36 -6.07 13.60
CA ARG A 89 -1.18 -5.47 12.55
C ARG A 89 -0.43 -5.37 11.23
N LEU A 90 0.86 -5.04 11.24
CA LEU A 90 1.68 -5.05 10.03
C LEU A 90 1.70 -6.46 9.42
N LYS A 91 1.97 -7.50 10.21
CA LYS A 91 1.92 -8.90 9.74
C LYS A 91 0.55 -9.27 9.15
N GLN A 92 -0.53 -8.89 9.82
CA GLN A 92 -1.89 -9.15 9.32
C GLN A 92 -2.18 -8.41 8.01
N TRP A 93 -1.73 -7.17 7.89
CA TRP A 93 -1.89 -6.36 6.68
C TRP A 93 -1.06 -6.91 5.51
N MET A 94 0.20 -7.27 5.74
CA MET A 94 1.07 -7.90 4.73
C MET A 94 0.48 -9.19 4.17
N ARG A 95 -0.15 -10.02 5.01
CA ARG A 95 -0.86 -11.23 4.58
C ARG A 95 -2.08 -10.90 3.70
N LYS A 96 -2.76 -9.78 3.96
CA LYS A 96 -3.96 -9.36 3.23
C LYS A 96 -3.63 -8.74 1.87
N ILE A 97 -2.63 -7.87 1.81
CA ILE A 97 -2.24 -7.23 0.53
C ILE A 97 -1.56 -8.23 -0.39
N GLY A 98 -0.87 -9.23 0.18
CA GLY A 98 -0.21 -10.29 -0.59
C GLY A 98 1.23 -9.93 -1.00
N PRO A 99 1.96 -10.91 -1.54
CA PRO A 99 3.40 -10.78 -1.81
C PRO A 99 3.73 -9.84 -2.96
N ARG A 100 2.78 -9.60 -3.89
CA ARG A 100 3.00 -8.68 -5.02
C ARG A 100 3.01 -7.24 -4.52
N GLN A 101 1.95 -6.81 -3.85
CA GLN A 101 1.83 -5.48 -3.27
C GLN A 101 2.88 -5.24 -2.17
N GLY A 102 3.17 -6.25 -1.36
CA GLY A 102 4.19 -6.12 -0.30
C GLY A 102 5.63 -5.91 -0.80
N ARG A 103 5.91 -6.11 -2.10
CA ARG A 103 7.21 -5.75 -2.70
C ARG A 103 7.30 -4.27 -3.08
N GLU A 104 6.16 -3.65 -3.33
CA GLU A 104 6.06 -2.25 -3.71
C GLU A 104 6.00 -1.33 -2.48
N LEU A 105 5.95 -1.88 -1.26
CA LEU A 105 6.00 -1.09 -0.03
C LEU A 105 7.42 -0.56 0.20
N PHE A 106 7.56 0.76 0.18
CA PHE A 106 8.82 1.45 0.47
C PHE A 106 8.81 2.21 1.79
N ASP A 107 7.68 2.52 2.41
CA ASP A 107 7.74 3.24 3.69
C ASP A 107 6.64 2.77 4.65
N VAL A 108 7.07 2.12 5.72
CA VAL A 108 6.18 1.60 6.77
C VAL A 108 6.75 1.99 8.12
N MET A 109 6.03 2.86 8.81
CA MET A 109 6.33 3.23 10.20
C MET A 109 5.49 2.39 11.13
N VAL A 110 6.11 1.80 12.16
CA VAL A 110 5.39 1.04 13.18
C VAL A 110 5.57 1.71 14.54
N SER A 111 4.46 2.20 15.10
CA SER A 111 4.47 2.94 16.36
C SER A 111 4.09 2.02 17.53
N GLU A 112 5.04 1.29 18.11
CA GLU A 112 4.81 0.55 19.36
C GLU A 112 5.12 1.43 20.58
N GLY A 113 4.10 2.10 21.12
CA GLY A 113 4.25 2.92 22.34
C GLY A 113 5.14 4.16 22.15
N ALA A 114 5.83 4.60 23.21
CA ALA A 114 6.67 5.80 23.22
C ALA A 114 7.94 5.69 22.36
N GLY A 115 8.27 4.50 21.86
CA GLY A 115 9.42 4.24 21.00
C GLY A 115 8.98 3.63 19.66
N GLY A 116 8.43 4.44 18.76
CA GLY A 116 8.12 3.98 17.41
C GLY A 116 9.40 3.59 16.64
N TYR A 117 9.30 2.59 15.77
CA TYR A 117 10.37 2.22 14.86
C TYR A 117 9.94 2.40 13.41
N SER A 118 10.82 3.01 12.62
CA SER A 118 10.61 3.17 11.18
C SER A 118 11.26 2.01 10.44
N LEU A 119 10.48 1.29 9.62
CA LEU A 119 11.02 0.28 8.72
C LEU A 119 11.30 0.96 7.37
N GLN A 120 12.45 1.62 7.27
CA GLN A 120 12.93 2.14 6.00
C GLN A 120 13.59 1.01 5.18
N PRO A 121 13.30 0.89 3.87
CA PRO A 121 14.03 0.01 2.98
C PRO A 121 15.47 0.50 2.86
N LEU A 122 16.42 -0.42 2.95
CA LEU A 122 17.83 -0.12 2.74
C LEU A 122 18.04 0.48 1.33
N PRO A 123 18.76 1.61 1.20
CA PRO A 123 19.05 2.20 -0.10
C PRO A 123 19.85 1.21 -0.96
N GLY A 124 19.42 1.00 -2.20
CA GLY A 124 20.08 0.09 -3.16
C GLY A 124 19.47 -1.32 -3.28
N HIS A 125 18.44 -1.65 -2.50
CA HIS A 125 17.69 -2.90 -2.63
C HIS A 125 16.22 -2.63 -2.91
N GLY A 126 15.86 -2.64 -4.20
CA GLY A 126 14.47 -2.66 -4.66
C GLY A 126 13.73 -3.87 -4.07
N GLY A 127 13.04 -3.62 -2.96
CA GLY A 127 12.33 -4.61 -2.19
C GLY A 127 13.16 -5.22 -1.06
N ARG A 128 12.68 -5.03 0.17
CA ARG A 128 12.03 -6.11 0.93
C ARG A 128 11.78 -5.66 2.38
N VAL A 129 10.70 -4.90 2.61
CA VAL A 129 10.07 -4.82 3.95
C VAL A 129 9.75 -6.24 4.46
N GLN A 130 9.48 -7.21 3.56
CA GLN A 130 9.31 -8.62 3.93
C GLN A 130 10.57 -9.31 4.51
N LYS A 131 11.80 -8.91 4.13
CA LYS A 131 13.02 -9.49 4.73
C LYS A 131 13.20 -8.95 6.15
N GLU A 132 12.96 -7.66 6.36
CA GLU A 132 13.00 -7.01 7.68
C GLU A 132 11.99 -7.67 8.63
N ILE A 133 10.75 -7.90 8.18
CA ILE A 133 9.72 -8.57 9.00
C ILE A 133 10.11 -10.01 9.40
N ARG A 134 10.85 -10.72 8.55
CA ARG A 134 11.40 -12.05 8.89
C ARG A 134 12.59 -11.93 9.84
N ARG A 135 13.43 -10.90 9.71
CA ARG A 135 14.55 -10.64 10.64
C ARG A 135 14.09 -10.29 12.05
N ILE A 136 12.96 -9.61 12.20
CA ILE A 136 12.32 -9.34 13.50
C ILE A 136 11.87 -10.64 14.23
N GLN A 137 11.90 -11.81 13.57
CA GLN A 137 11.66 -13.11 14.25
C GLN A 137 12.85 -13.60 15.10
N HIS A 138 14.04 -12.99 14.99
CA HIS A 138 15.19 -13.29 15.85
C HIS A 138 15.53 -12.04 16.70
N PRO A 139 15.63 -12.14 18.04
CA PRO A 139 15.79 -10.99 18.93
C PRO A 139 17.24 -10.46 18.96
N MET A 140 17.80 -10.13 17.80
CA MET A 140 19.14 -9.53 17.67
C MET A 140 19.09 -8.45 16.57
N TYR A 141 18.81 -7.21 17.02
CA TYR A 141 19.14 -5.85 16.50
C TYR A 141 19.26 -5.62 14.95
N HIS A 142 18.72 -4.55 14.35
CA HIS A 142 19.13 -3.15 14.50
C HIS A 142 17.93 -2.21 14.30
N LEU A 143 17.50 -1.57 15.37
CA LEU A 143 16.63 -0.40 15.33
C LEU A 143 17.54 0.83 15.26
N ARG A 144 17.49 1.62 14.18
CA ARG A 144 18.02 2.99 14.25
C ARG A 144 16.97 3.84 14.96
N ALA A 145 17.25 4.19 16.21
CA ALA A 145 16.56 5.27 16.89
C ALA A 145 16.94 6.58 16.19
N HIS A 146 15.95 7.33 15.72
CA HIS A 146 16.15 8.75 15.42
C HIS A 146 16.13 9.49 16.77
N GLN A 147 17.25 10.13 17.10
CA GLN A 147 17.32 11.15 18.16
C GLN A 147 16.76 12.47 17.63
#